data_AF-A0A7W9G1H4-F1
#
_entry.id   AF-A0A7W9G1H4-F1
#
_cell.length_a   1.000
_cell.length_b   1.000
_cell.length_c   1.000
_cell.angle_alpha   90.00
_cell.angle_beta   90.00
_cell.angle_gamma   90.00
#
_symmetry.space_group_name_H-M   'P 1'
#
loop_
_entity.id
_entity.type
_entity.pdbx_description
1 polymer ?
#
loop_
_entity_poly.entity_id
_entity_poly.type
_entity_poly.pdbx_seq_one_letter_code
_entity_poly.pdbx_strand_id
1 'polypeptide(L)'
;MLERMVPDGELLLSSAHQGFYAGRKRPGALKNTGLRQRIEDFIAWANREALAQGLPEQVIPPDPHGRVGLARFRRTLAWHIARRPGGLIALAIQYGHVRTVLDARIFSGYATRSRRGIHRVIDVETALAAADTAAHLRDRIAEGEKISGPAARRALTAAAQAPRFEGRLVPRTFAKKASAYLSRDGLVLFDSPDACLICVFKRDNALCEPGPDATVPNQPECRPGCGNAIRTDSHDDALRARADRSDQRAAHAPEPMARRLRTAAARDRATADAHDTNCRRTR
;
A
#
# COMPACT_ATOMS: atom_id res chain seq x y z
N MET A 1 7.25 -19.44 -13.26
CA MET A 1 8.22 -19.97 -12.25
C MET A 1 7.53 -20.75 -11.12
N LEU A 2 6.40 -20.26 -10.58
CA LEU A 2 5.49 -21.05 -9.72
C LEU A 2 4.98 -22.34 -10.38
N GLU A 3 4.92 -22.36 -11.72
CA GLU A 3 4.51 -23.50 -12.54
C GLU A 3 5.45 -24.71 -12.42
N ARG A 4 6.70 -24.54 -11.93
CA ARG A 4 7.64 -25.67 -11.73
C ARG A 4 7.44 -26.41 -10.41
N MET A 5 6.55 -25.92 -9.53
CA MET A 5 6.25 -26.53 -8.24
C MET A 5 5.19 -27.64 -8.33
N VAL A 6 4.54 -27.77 -9.49
CA VAL A 6 3.45 -28.70 -9.78
C VAL A 6 3.64 -29.16 -11.24
N PRO A 7 3.18 -30.34 -11.67
CA PRO A 7 3.30 -30.74 -13.08
C PRO A 7 2.67 -29.71 -14.03
N ASP A 8 3.16 -29.64 -15.27
CA ASP A 8 2.65 -28.70 -16.28
C ASP A 8 1.13 -28.81 -16.42
N GLY A 9 0.44 -27.67 -16.28
CA GLY A 9 -1.03 -27.57 -16.30
C GLY A 9 -1.72 -27.70 -14.94
N GLU A 10 -0.99 -27.89 -13.85
CA GLU A 10 -1.57 -28.00 -12.51
C GLU A 10 -1.52 -26.71 -11.67
N LEU A 11 -2.54 -26.52 -10.84
CA LEU A 11 -2.60 -25.43 -9.88
C LEU A 11 -1.78 -25.75 -8.62
N LEU A 12 -1.10 -24.74 -8.06
CA LEU A 12 -0.40 -24.84 -6.76
C LEU A 12 -1.29 -25.42 -5.64
N LEU A 13 -2.61 -25.18 -5.74
CA LEU A 13 -3.65 -25.72 -4.86
C LEU A 13 -4.60 -26.72 -5.58
N SER A 14 -4.04 -27.61 -6.42
CA SER A 14 -4.75 -28.72 -7.06
C SER A 14 -5.10 -29.86 -6.09
N SER A 15 -6.31 -30.44 -6.19
CA SER A 15 -6.70 -31.61 -5.39
C SER A 15 -6.06 -32.94 -5.85
N ALA A 16 -5.35 -32.93 -6.98
CA ALA A 16 -4.86 -34.14 -7.65
C ALA A 16 -3.75 -34.91 -6.88
N HIS A 17 -3.00 -34.22 -6.01
CA HIS A 17 -1.79 -34.78 -5.38
C HIS A 17 -1.95 -35.10 -3.88
N GLN A 18 -3.17 -35.44 -3.42
CA GLN A 18 -3.31 -35.93 -2.05
C GLN A 18 -2.74 -37.35 -1.94
N GLY A 19 -1.84 -37.58 -0.97
CA GLY A 19 -1.47 -38.92 -0.56
C GLY A 19 -2.68 -39.64 0.02
N PHE A 20 -3.27 -40.56 -0.75
CA PHE A 20 -4.43 -41.35 -0.35
C PHE A 20 -4.00 -42.53 0.54
N TYR A 21 -3.44 -42.27 1.72
CA TYR A 21 -3.37 -43.30 2.75
C TYR A 21 -4.77 -43.42 3.38
N ALA A 22 -5.47 -44.50 3.02
CA ALA A 22 -6.81 -44.89 3.45
C ALA A 22 -8.00 -44.09 2.87
N GLY A 23 -8.56 -44.67 1.79
CA GLY A 23 -10.01 -44.89 1.62
C GLY A 23 -10.98 -43.73 1.87
N ARG A 24 -11.18 -42.88 0.84
CA ARG A 24 -12.50 -42.44 0.32
C ARG A 24 -12.30 -41.38 -0.78
N LYS A 25 -12.76 -41.69 -2.00
CA LYS A 25 -12.81 -40.77 -3.14
C LYS A 25 -13.87 -39.70 -2.89
N ARG A 26 -13.46 -38.52 -2.39
CA ARG A 26 -14.21 -37.27 -2.58
C ARG A 26 -13.40 -36.43 -3.57
N PRO A 27 -13.77 -36.38 -4.86
CA PRO A 27 -13.07 -35.55 -5.82
C PRO A 27 -13.35 -34.07 -5.51
N GLY A 28 -12.29 -33.26 -5.43
CA GLY A 28 -12.42 -31.80 -5.54
C GLY A 28 -12.11 -30.93 -4.31
N ALA A 29 -11.87 -31.48 -3.10
CA ALA A 29 -11.60 -30.66 -1.91
C ALA A 29 -10.25 -30.97 -1.25
N LEU A 30 -9.41 -29.95 -1.09
CA LEU A 30 -8.15 -30.05 -0.35
C LEU A 30 -8.42 -30.28 1.15
N LYS A 31 -7.84 -31.34 1.73
CA LYS A 31 -7.87 -31.56 3.19
C LYS A 31 -6.98 -30.53 3.91
N ASN A 32 -7.37 -30.13 5.13
CA ASN A 32 -6.62 -29.16 5.95
C ASN A 32 -5.16 -29.56 6.18
N THR A 33 -4.87 -30.86 6.30
CA THR A 33 -3.50 -31.38 6.44
C THR A 33 -2.67 -31.16 5.18
N GLY A 34 -3.23 -31.42 4.00
CA GLY A 34 -2.59 -31.17 2.72
C GLY A 34 -2.38 -29.67 2.45
N LEU A 35 -3.33 -28.82 2.84
CA LEU A 35 -3.17 -27.36 2.74
C LEU A 35 -2.04 -26.84 3.64
N ARG A 36 -1.90 -27.39 4.85
CA ARG A 36 -0.81 -27.01 5.77
C ARG A 36 0.55 -27.36 5.17
N GLN A 37 0.70 -28.58 4.64
CA GLN A 37 1.94 -29.00 3.99
C GLN A 37 2.30 -28.08 2.82
N ARG A 38 1.33 -27.74 1.98
CA ARG A 38 1.57 -26.84 0.83
C ARG A 38 1.96 -25.42 1.22
N ILE A 39 1.41 -24.89 2.32
CA ILE A 39 1.81 -23.58 2.84
C ILE A 39 3.29 -23.62 3.27
N GLU A 40 3.72 -24.72 3.89
CA GLU A 40 5.11 -24.90 4.29
C GLU A 40 6.04 -25.08 3.09
N ASP A 41 5.63 -25.88 2.10
CA ASP A 41 6.38 -26.06 0.85
C ASP A 41 6.53 -24.73 0.10
N PHE A 42 5.49 -23.89 0.13
CA PHE A 42 5.50 -22.54 -0.42
C PHE A 42 6.47 -21.62 0.32
N ILE A 43 6.44 -21.58 1.66
CA ILE A 43 7.38 -20.78 2.46
C ILE A 43 8.82 -21.24 2.20
N ALA A 44 9.06 -22.55 2.18
CA ALA A 44 10.37 -23.11 1.90
C ALA A 44 10.87 -22.76 0.50
N TRP A 45 9.98 -22.79 -0.50
CA TRP A 45 10.31 -22.34 -1.85
C TRP A 45 10.62 -20.84 -1.90
N ALA A 46 9.77 -19.98 -1.31
CA ALA A 46 10.00 -18.54 -1.29
C ALA A 46 11.34 -18.17 -0.66
N ASN A 47 11.71 -18.85 0.44
CA ASN A 47 13.01 -18.65 1.09
C ASN A 47 14.18 -19.10 0.20
N ARG A 48 14.05 -20.21 -0.53
CA ARG A 48 15.07 -20.63 -1.50
C ARG A 48 15.22 -19.62 -2.64
N GLU A 49 14.12 -19.09 -3.16
CA GLU A 49 14.14 -18.08 -4.21
C GLU A 49 14.77 -16.77 -3.75
N ALA A 50 14.43 -16.30 -2.56
CA ALA A 50 15.03 -15.09 -1.98
C ALA A 50 16.56 -15.23 -1.89
N LEU A 51 17.04 -16.39 -1.44
CA LEU A 51 18.48 -16.68 -1.40
C LEU A 51 19.10 -16.79 -2.80
N ALA A 52 18.44 -17.46 -3.74
CA ALA A 52 18.92 -17.61 -5.10
C ALA A 52 19.03 -16.27 -5.85
N GLN A 53 18.17 -15.30 -5.50
CA GLN A 53 18.21 -13.95 -6.06
C GLN A 53 19.11 -12.99 -5.28
N GLY A 54 19.81 -13.46 -4.24
CA GLY A 54 20.72 -12.63 -3.44
C GLY A 54 20.00 -11.61 -2.56
N LEU A 55 18.77 -11.92 -2.11
CA LEU A 55 17.92 -11.08 -1.27
C LEU A 55 17.74 -11.73 0.13
N PRO A 56 18.81 -11.92 0.92
CA PRO A 56 18.75 -12.62 2.21
C PRO A 56 17.84 -11.92 3.24
N GLU A 57 17.62 -10.62 3.11
CA GLU A 57 16.73 -9.82 3.95
C GLU A 57 15.23 -10.13 3.73
N GLN A 58 14.88 -10.76 2.61
CA GLN A 58 13.51 -11.12 2.26
C GLN A 58 13.14 -12.56 2.66
N VAL A 59 14.06 -13.28 3.31
CA VAL A 59 13.80 -14.62 3.84
C VAL A 59 12.76 -14.54 4.95
N ILE A 60 11.69 -15.32 4.82
CA ILE A 60 10.64 -15.45 5.83
C ILE A 60 11.23 -16.17 7.05
N PRO A 61 11.34 -15.52 8.22
CA PRO A 61 11.95 -16.12 9.39
C PRO A 61 11.07 -17.22 10.00
N PRO A 62 11.64 -18.11 10.84
CA PRO A 62 10.86 -19.06 11.61
C PRO A 62 9.79 -18.36 12.44
N ASP A 63 8.56 -18.86 12.36
CA ASP A 63 7.43 -18.25 13.03
C ASP A 63 7.43 -18.57 14.53
N PRO A 64 7.40 -17.56 15.43
CA PRO A 64 7.40 -17.78 16.88
C PRO A 64 6.23 -18.62 17.40
N HIS A 65 5.13 -18.65 16.67
CA HIS A 65 3.93 -19.42 17.02
C HIS A 65 3.88 -20.80 16.34
N GLY A 66 5.00 -21.24 15.76
CA GLY A 66 5.13 -22.50 15.05
C GLY A 66 4.46 -22.46 13.66
N ARG A 67 4.22 -23.65 13.11
CA ARG A 67 3.81 -23.86 11.70
C ARG A 67 2.62 -22.96 11.30
N VAL A 68 2.74 -22.29 10.16
CA VAL A 68 1.72 -21.36 9.66
C VAL A 68 0.50 -22.13 9.16
N GLY A 69 -0.55 -22.16 9.97
CA GLY A 69 -1.83 -22.76 9.58
C GLY A 69 -2.61 -21.90 8.58
N LEU A 70 -3.56 -22.52 7.87
CA LEU A 70 -4.41 -21.89 6.85
C LEU A 70 -5.07 -20.58 7.32
N ALA A 71 -5.57 -20.53 8.56
CA ALA A 71 -6.20 -19.33 9.10
C ALA A 71 -5.22 -18.16 9.26
N ARG A 72 -3.98 -18.44 9.65
CA ARG A 72 -2.91 -17.43 9.80
C ARG A 72 -2.42 -16.98 8.41
N PHE A 73 -2.16 -17.93 7.52
CA PHE A 73 -1.80 -17.66 6.12
C PHE A 73 -2.86 -16.79 5.43
N ARG A 74 -4.15 -17.13 5.55
CA ARG A 74 -5.26 -16.35 4.99
C ARG A 74 -5.32 -14.93 5.56
N ARG A 75 -5.04 -14.74 6.85
CA ARG A 75 -5.00 -13.40 7.48
C ARG A 75 -3.84 -12.56 6.93
N THR A 76 -2.66 -13.14 6.79
CA THR A 76 -1.47 -12.46 6.25
C THR A 76 -1.64 -12.12 4.77
N LEU A 77 -2.20 -13.03 3.97
CA LEU A 77 -2.51 -12.76 2.57
C LEU A 77 -3.63 -11.72 2.45
N ALA A 78 -4.65 -11.81 3.31
CA ALA A 78 -5.70 -10.80 3.32
C ALA A 78 -5.15 -9.41 3.67
N TRP A 79 -4.23 -9.33 4.62
CA TRP A 79 -3.51 -8.11 4.98
C TRP A 79 -2.77 -7.52 3.78
N HIS A 80 -2.10 -8.36 2.97
CA HIS A 80 -1.35 -7.91 1.79
C HIS A 80 -2.28 -7.39 0.69
N ILE A 81 -3.39 -8.10 0.43
CA ILE A 81 -4.34 -7.69 -0.61
C ILE A 81 -5.04 -6.39 -0.19
N ALA A 82 -5.49 -6.27 1.07
CA ALA A 82 -6.15 -5.05 1.58
C ALA A 82 -5.31 -3.78 1.37
N ARG A 83 -3.98 -3.90 1.43
CA ARG A 83 -3.03 -2.78 1.33
C ARG A 83 -2.64 -2.38 -0.08
N ARG A 84 -3.23 -3.03 -1.08
CA ARG A 84 -3.10 -2.60 -2.47
C ARG A 84 -4.25 -1.64 -2.80
N PRO A 85 -4.07 -0.70 -3.73
CA PRO A 85 -5.19 0.08 -4.27
C PRO A 85 -6.33 -0.86 -4.73
N GLY A 86 -7.55 -0.63 -4.23
CA GLY A 86 -8.70 -1.52 -4.49
C GLY A 86 -8.71 -2.82 -3.67
N GLY A 87 -7.83 -2.95 -2.68
CA GLY A 87 -7.58 -4.15 -1.90
C GLY A 87 -8.77 -4.70 -1.14
N LEU A 88 -9.58 -3.86 -0.48
CA LEU A 88 -10.81 -4.34 0.17
C LEU A 88 -11.85 -4.87 -0.81
N ILE A 89 -11.95 -4.28 -2.02
CA ILE A 89 -12.84 -4.77 -3.06
C ILE A 89 -12.35 -6.14 -3.56
N ALA A 90 -11.04 -6.25 -3.81
CA ALA A 90 -10.41 -7.51 -4.19
C ALA A 90 -10.62 -8.60 -3.12
N LEU A 91 -10.53 -8.26 -1.83
CA LEU A 91 -10.81 -9.19 -0.74
C LEU A 91 -12.26 -9.62 -0.64
N ALA A 92 -13.18 -8.67 -0.82
CA ALA A 92 -14.61 -8.94 -0.82
C ALA A 92 -14.95 -9.99 -1.89
N ILE A 93 -14.38 -9.83 -3.09
CA ILE A 93 -14.53 -10.76 -4.21
C ILE A 93 -13.82 -12.09 -3.91
N GLN A 94 -12.53 -12.05 -3.56
CA GLN A 94 -11.67 -13.24 -3.42
C GLN A 94 -12.10 -14.18 -2.28
N TYR A 95 -12.60 -13.65 -1.16
CA TYR A 95 -12.96 -14.46 0.00
C TYR A 95 -14.47 -14.59 0.22
N GLY A 96 -15.31 -14.11 -0.70
CA GLY A 96 -16.76 -14.23 -0.59
C GLY A 96 -17.36 -13.53 0.64
N HIS A 97 -16.60 -12.64 1.28
CA HIS A 97 -17.00 -11.91 2.49
C HIS A 97 -17.78 -10.62 2.19
N VAL A 98 -18.39 -10.53 1.00
CA VAL A 98 -19.28 -9.43 0.56
C VAL A 98 -20.48 -9.20 1.49
N ARG A 99 -20.71 -10.11 2.45
CA ARG A 99 -21.84 -10.03 3.40
C ARG A 99 -21.45 -9.91 4.88
N THR A 100 -20.18 -10.12 5.24
CA THR A 100 -19.74 -10.22 6.65
C THR A 100 -18.70 -9.19 7.07
N VAL A 101 -17.79 -8.81 6.16
CA VAL A 101 -17.00 -7.55 6.31
C VAL A 101 -17.83 -6.35 5.85
N LEU A 102 -18.82 -6.64 5.01
CA LEU A 102 -19.70 -5.74 4.30
C LEU A 102 -21.14 -6.10 4.70
N ASP A 103 -21.60 -5.61 5.86
CA ASP A 103 -22.97 -5.84 6.33
C ASP A 103 -23.96 -5.36 5.24
N ALA A 104 -24.76 -6.27 4.67
CA ALA A 104 -25.62 -6.00 3.51
C ALA A 104 -26.67 -4.90 3.76
N ARG A 105 -26.93 -4.52 5.02
CA ARG A 105 -27.73 -3.33 5.37
C ARG A 105 -27.04 -2.00 5.09
N ILE A 106 -25.72 -1.98 4.96
CA ILE A 106 -24.90 -0.82 4.56
C ILE A 106 -24.81 -0.74 3.02
N PHE A 107 -24.99 -1.87 2.32
CA PHE A 107 -24.78 -2.04 0.88
C PHE A 107 -26.03 -2.05 -0.01
N SER A 108 -27.24 -2.06 0.55
CA SER A 108 -28.46 -1.86 -0.26
C SER A 108 -28.53 -0.46 -0.93
N GLY A 109 -27.53 0.40 -0.68
CA GLY A 109 -27.31 1.67 -1.35
C GLY A 109 -26.25 1.66 -2.47
N TYR A 110 -26.00 0.53 -3.14
CA TYR A 110 -25.08 0.47 -4.30
C TYR A 110 -25.44 1.45 -5.45
N ALA A 111 -26.64 2.06 -5.41
CA ALA A 111 -27.10 3.07 -6.35
C ALA A 111 -27.42 4.44 -5.70
N THR A 112 -27.17 4.67 -4.41
CA THR A 112 -27.55 5.93 -3.74
C THR A 112 -26.34 6.71 -3.22
N ARG A 113 -26.24 7.98 -3.61
CA ARG A 113 -25.26 9.00 -3.15
C ARG A 113 -25.41 9.38 -1.66
N SER A 114 -25.95 8.51 -0.82
CA SER A 114 -26.25 8.83 0.58
C SER A 114 -25.02 8.61 1.48
N ARG A 115 -24.83 9.49 2.48
CA ARG A 115 -23.72 9.50 3.48
C ARG A 115 -23.57 8.20 4.32
N ARG A 116 -24.38 7.16 4.08
CA ARG A 116 -24.37 5.89 4.83
C ARG A 116 -23.87 4.68 4.01
N GLY A 117 -23.48 4.85 2.75
CA GLY A 117 -23.01 3.79 1.84
C GLY A 117 -21.49 3.77 1.56
N ILE A 118 -21.09 3.57 0.29
CA ILE A 118 -19.72 3.36 -0.22
C ILE A 118 -18.66 4.36 0.28
N HIS A 119 -19.06 5.60 0.59
CA HIS A 119 -18.17 6.61 1.18
C HIS A 119 -17.50 6.13 2.48
N ARG A 120 -18.20 5.34 3.31
CA ARG A 120 -17.59 4.79 4.54
C ARG A 120 -16.48 3.78 4.26
N VAL A 121 -16.57 3.05 3.15
CA VAL A 121 -15.54 2.11 2.74
C VAL A 121 -14.33 2.88 2.23
N ILE A 122 -14.57 3.90 1.41
CA ILE A 122 -13.53 4.79 0.91
C ILE A 122 -12.82 5.48 2.08
N ASP A 123 -13.54 6.01 3.07
CA ASP A 123 -12.96 6.61 4.28
C ASP A 123 -12.09 5.61 5.05
N VAL A 124 -12.55 4.36 5.17
CA VAL A 124 -11.79 3.30 5.84
C VAL A 124 -10.48 3.00 5.10
N GLU A 125 -10.55 2.76 3.79
CA GLU A 125 -9.36 2.50 2.97
C GLU A 125 -8.39 3.67 2.99
N THR A 126 -8.95 4.88 2.88
CA THR A 126 -8.15 6.10 2.89
C THR A 126 -7.46 6.29 4.24
N ALA A 127 -8.15 6.01 5.35
CA ALA A 127 -7.56 6.07 6.68
C ALA A 127 -6.47 5.01 6.88
N LEU A 128 -6.67 3.80 6.36
CA LEU A 128 -5.67 2.73 6.40
C LEU A 128 -4.42 3.08 5.59
N ALA A 129 -4.59 3.51 4.33
CA ALA A 129 -3.49 3.94 3.48
C ALA A 129 -2.71 5.10 4.10
N ALA A 130 -3.40 6.07 4.72
CA ALA A 130 -2.76 7.17 5.41
C ALA A 130 -2.03 6.75 6.70
N ALA A 131 -2.55 5.76 7.43
CA ALA A 131 -1.87 5.18 8.59
C ALA A 131 -0.61 4.39 8.18
N ASP A 132 -0.69 3.60 7.11
CA ASP A 132 0.45 2.87 6.57
C ASP A 132 1.52 3.85 6.05
N THR A 133 1.12 4.94 5.37
CA THR A 133 2.04 6.01 4.94
C THR A 133 2.82 6.58 6.12
N ALA A 134 2.13 6.88 7.23
CA ALA A 134 2.77 7.41 8.43
C ALA A 134 3.68 6.37 9.12
N ALA A 135 3.30 5.09 9.11
CA ALA A 135 4.12 4.01 9.63
C ALA A 135 5.39 3.82 8.80
N HIS A 136 5.28 3.69 7.48
CA HIS A 136 6.43 3.58 6.58
C HIS A 136 7.36 4.78 6.68
N LEU A 137 6.82 6.00 6.78
CA LEU A 137 7.65 7.18 6.99
C LEU A 137 8.44 7.09 8.29
N ARG A 138 7.80 6.74 9.41
CA ARG A 138 8.50 6.59 10.70
C ARG A 138 9.63 5.56 10.61
N ASP A 139 9.37 4.42 9.98
CA ASP A 139 10.33 3.32 9.92
C ASP A 139 11.53 3.72 9.03
N ARG A 140 11.29 4.36 7.88
CA ARG A 140 12.33 4.92 6.99
C ARG A 140 13.17 6.02 7.64
N ILE A 141 12.53 6.91 8.41
CA ILE A 141 13.24 7.93 9.19
C ILE A 141 14.13 7.28 10.26
N ALA A 142 13.68 6.18 10.89
CA ALA A 142 14.49 5.45 11.86
C ALA A 142 15.71 4.76 11.20
N GLU A 143 15.60 4.36 9.93
CA GLU A 143 16.70 3.84 9.11
C GLU A 143 17.68 4.94 8.64
N GLY A 144 17.39 6.21 8.94
CA GLY A 144 18.26 7.34 8.66
C GLY A 144 17.94 8.09 7.37
N GLU A 145 16.79 7.81 6.75
CA GLU A 145 16.32 8.55 5.59
C GLU A 145 16.05 10.02 5.95
N LYS A 146 16.43 10.93 5.05
CA LYS A 146 16.25 12.36 5.28
C LYS A 146 14.89 12.82 4.78
N ILE A 147 14.47 13.96 5.32
CA ILE A 147 13.20 14.60 4.98
C ILE A 147 13.41 16.08 4.65
N SER A 148 12.68 16.57 3.65
CA SER A 148 12.61 17.99 3.31
C SER A 148 11.15 18.44 3.08
N GLY A 149 10.96 19.75 2.99
CA GLY A 149 9.68 20.37 2.67
C GLY A 149 9.05 21.14 3.84
N PRO A 150 8.10 22.05 3.54
CA PRO A 150 7.50 22.96 4.53
C PRO A 150 6.77 22.23 5.65
N ALA A 151 6.23 21.03 5.39
CA ALA A 151 5.48 20.26 6.37
C ALA A 151 6.31 19.21 7.11
N ALA A 152 7.64 19.17 6.94
CA ALA A 152 8.50 18.11 7.48
C ALA A 152 8.34 17.91 9.00
N ARG A 153 8.32 19.00 9.77
CA ARG A 153 8.10 18.92 11.23
C ARG A 153 6.74 18.28 11.59
N ARG A 154 5.66 18.67 10.88
CA ARG A 154 4.33 18.09 11.11
C ARG A 154 4.30 16.61 10.73
N ALA A 155 4.96 16.24 9.62
CA ALA A 155 5.06 14.84 9.20
C ALA A 155 5.74 13.98 10.27
N LEU A 156 6.83 14.46 10.86
CA LEU A 156 7.54 13.75 11.93
C LEU A 156 6.67 13.56 13.17
N THR A 157 5.99 14.64 13.62
CA THR A 157 5.04 14.55 14.74
C THR A 157 3.93 13.54 14.45
N ALA A 158 3.35 13.61 13.25
CA ALA A 158 2.26 12.73 12.86
C ALA A 158 2.70 11.26 12.71
N ALA A 159 3.90 11.01 12.16
CA ALA A 159 4.47 9.67 12.03
C ALA A 159 4.84 9.06 13.39
N ALA A 160 5.33 9.87 14.34
CA ALA A 160 5.58 9.45 15.72
C ALA A 160 4.29 9.11 16.48
N GLN A 161 3.22 9.87 16.24
CA GLN A 161 1.90 9.64 16.85
C GLN A 161 1.05 8.60 16.11
N ALA A 162 1.48 8.17 14.92
CA ALA A 162 0.74 7.20 14.13
C ALA A 162 0.71 5.85 14.86
N PRO A 163 -0.48 5.27 15.10
CA PRO A 163 -0.58 3.99 15.77
C PRO A 163 0.14 2.92 14.94
N ARG A 164 1.01 2.13 15.59
CA ARG A 164 1.54 0.91 14.98
C ARG A 164 0.38 -0.06 14.77
N PHE A 165 0.23 -0.56 13.55
CA PHE A 165 -0.87 -1.46 13.20
C PHE A 165 -0.49 -2.91 13.50
N GLU A 166 -0.90 -3.43 14.65
CA GLU A 166 -0.59 -4.80 15.12
C GLU A 166 -1.60 -5.87 14.66
N GLY A 167 -2.41 -5.56 13.64
CA GLY A 167 -3.51 -6.42 13.21
C GLY A 167 -4.73 -6.25 14.11
N ARG A 168 -5.82 -5.69 13.56
CA ARG A 168 -7.02 -5.38 14.35
C ARG A 168 -8.24 -6.11 13.81
N LEU A 169 -9.04 -6.66 14.71
CA LEU A 169 -10.43 -7.02 14.42
C LEU A 169 -11.16 -5.76 13.93
N VAL A 170 -12.06 -5.88 12.95
CA VAL A 170 -12.86 -4.78 12.42
C VAL A 170 -14.17 -4.70 13.23
N PRO A 171 -14.25 -3.91 14.32
CA PRO A 171 -15.50 -3.77 15.06
C PRO A 171 -16.50 -2.93 14.26
N ARG A 172 -17.77 -2.99 14.65
CA ARG A 172 -18.84 -2.11 14.11
C ARG A 172 -18.51 -0.61 14.15
N THR A 173 -17.58 -0.19 15.02
CA THR A 173 -17.14 1.20 15.19
C THR A 173 -15.99 1.61 14.28
N PHE A 174 -15.46 0.70 13.45
CA PHE A 174 -14.24 0.92 12.67
C PHE A 174 -14.37 2.10 11.69
N ALA A 175 -15.47 2.18 10.93
CA ALA A 175 -15.70 3.30 10.01
C ALA A 175 -15.77 4.66 10.73
N LYS A 176 -16.33 4.71 11.94
CA LYS A 176 -16.35 5.93 12.76
C LYS A 176 -14.94 6.33 13.19
N LYS A 177 -14.09 5.36 13.55
CA LYS A 177 -12.69 5.58 13.90
C LYS A 177 -11.86 6.02 12.69
N ALA A 178 -12.10 5.45 11.51
CA ALA A 178 -11.46 5.86 10.26
C ALA A 178 -11.80 7.31 9.91
N SER A 179 -13.08 7.68 9.95
CA SER A 179 -13.51 9.06 9.73
C SER A 179 -12.87 10.01 10.75
N ALA A 180 -12.87 9.66 12.05
CA ALA A 180 -12.20 10.47 13.08
C ALA A 180 -10.67 10.57 12.86
N TYR A 181 -10.04 9.53 12.34
CA TYR A 181 -8.62 9.54 11.97
C TYR A 181 -8.35 10.53 10.85
N LEU A 182 -9.20 10.56 9.81
CA LEU A 182 -9.10 11.48 8.67
C LEU A 182 -9.42 12.94 9.04
N SER A 183 -10.28 13.17 10.04
CA SER A 183 -10.62 14.51 10.51
C SER A 183 -9.50 15.23 11.27
N ARG A 184 -8.32 14.61 11.47
CA ARG A 184 -7.19 15.23 12.16
C ARG A 184 -6.41 16.15 11.20
N ASP A 185 -6.87 17.39 11.09
CA ASP A 185 -6.26 18.39 10.22
C ASP A 185 -4.77 18.60 10.53
N GLY A 186 -3.94 18.60 9.49
CA GLY A 186 -2.49 18.77 9.59
C GLY A 186 -1.70 17.58 10.15
N LEU A 187 -2.35 16.43 10.41
CA LEU A 187 -1.72 15.24 10.99
C LEU A 187 -1.91 13.96 10.17
N VAL A 188 -2.66 14.02 9.07
CA VAL A 188 -2.89 12.85 8.19
C VAL A 188 -1.96 12.95 6.99
N LEU A 189 -1.21 11.87 6.75
CA LEU A 189 -0.25 11.77 5.66
C LEU A 189 -0.87 11.03 4.49
N PHE A 190 -0.87 11.65 3.32
CA PHE A 190 -1.35 11.05 2.09
C PHE A 190 -0.20 10.92 1.11
N ASP A 191 0.17 9.69 0.77
CA ASP A 191 1.15 9.45 -0.28
C ASP A 191 0.58 9.85 -1.65
N SER A 192 1.35 10.60 -2.43
CA SER A 192 1.02 11.01 -3.79
C SER A 192 2.14 10.56 -4.74
N PRO A 193 2.08 9.31 -5.24
CA PRO A 193 3.12 8.73 -6.08
C PRO A 193 3.36 9.54 -7.36
N ASP A 194 2.28 10.05 -7.99
CA ASP A 194 2.35 10.83 -9.21
C ASP A 194 3.01 12.20 -8.99
N ALA A 195 2.92 12.78 -7.80
CA ALA A 195 3.59 14.02 -7.45
C ALA A 195 4.96 13.81 -6.78
N CYS A 196 5.37 12.56 -6.55
CA CYS A 196 6.56 12.15 -5.81
C CYS A 196 6.71 12.93 -4.49
N LEU A 197 5.66 12.93 -3.67
CA LEU A 197 5.65 13.58 -2.38
C LEU A 197 4.62 12.94 -1.45
N ILE A 198 4.78 13.16 -0.15
CA ILE A 198 3.72 12.92 0.84
C ILE A 198 3.09 14.27 1.21
N CYS A 199 1.76 14.31 1.22
CA CYS A 199 0.97 15.45 1.64
C CYS A 199 0.58 15.31 3.11
N VAL A 200 1.11 16.16 3.97
CA VAL A 200 0.62 16.34 5.34
C VAL A 200 -0.57 17.30 5.29
N PHE A 201 -1.74 16.75 5.01
CA PHE A 201 -2.88 17.54 4.59
C PHE A 201 -3.35 18.48 5.71
N LYS A 202 -3.18 19.77 5.47
CA LYS A 202 -3.83 20.86 6.20
C LYS A 202 -4.64 21.67 5.21
N ARG A 203 -5.96 21.78 5.40
CA ARG A 203 -6.85 22.41 4.42
C ARG A 203 -6.41 23.84 4.06
N ASP A 204 -6.11 24.65 5.06
CA ASP A 204 -5.74 26.07 4.87
C ASP A 204 -4.46 26.28 4.05
N ASN A 205 -3.59 25.26 4.00
CA ASN A 205 -2.30 25.33 3.30
C ASN A 205 -2.35 24.63 1.93
N ALA A 206 -3.49 24.02 1.57
CA ALA A 206 -3.60 23.17 0.40
C ALA A 206 -3.81 23.99 -0.89
N LEU A 207 -2.83 23.93 -1.80
CA LEU A 207 -2.93 24.55 -3.13
C LEU A 207 -3.75 23.73 -4.14
N CYS A 208 -4.28 22.57 -3.75
CA CYS A 208 -5.09 21.70 -4.61
C CYS A 208 -6.59 22.02 -4.54
N GLU A 209 -6.96 23.19 -4.02
CA GLU A 209 -8.34 23.69 -3.89
C GLU A 209 -9.33 22.63 -3.36
N PRO A 210 -9.09 22.07 -2.16
CA PRO A 210 -9.98 21.07 -1.60
C PRO A 210 -11.36 21.69 -1.30
N GLY A 211 -12.41 20.89 -1.42
CA GLY A 211 -13.79 21.32 -1.16
C GLY A 211 -14.03 21.84 0.28
N PRO A 212 -15.20 22.43 0.55
CA PRO A 212 -15.60 22.78 1.91
C PRO A 212 -15.61 21.53 2.79
N ASP A 213 -15.02 21.63 3.99
CA ASP A 213 -14.91 20.54 4.98
C ASP A 213 -14.20 19.27 4.51
N ALA A 214 -13.39 19.36 3.45
CA ALA A 214 -12.61 18.23 2.96
C ALA A 214 -11.61 17.74 4.02
N THR A 215 -11.62 16.42 4.28
CA THR A 215 -10.67 15.72 5.17
C THR A 215 -9.57 15.00 4.39
N VAL A 216 -9.60 15.09 3.06
CA VAL A 216 -8.66 14.45 2.14
C VAL A 216 -8.22 15.44 1.05
N PRO A 217 -6.97 15.37 0.59
CA PRO A 217 -6.49 16.23 -0.49
C PRO A 217 -7.08 15.84 -1.84
N ASN A 218 -7.18 16.81 -2.74
CA ASN A 218 -7.38 16.56 -4.17
C ASN A 218 -6.02 16.20 -4.81
N GLN A 219 -5.62 14.94 -4.69
CA GLN A 219 -4.28 14.47 -5.11
C GLN A 219 -3.95 14.71 -6.59
N PRO A 220 -4.87 14.54 -7.55
CA PRO A 220 -4.59 14.85 -8.96
C PRO A 220 -4.20 16.32 -9.21
N GLU A 221 -4.71 17.24 -8.40
CA GLU A 221 -4.42 18.68 -8.50
C GLU A 221 -3.26 19.12 -7.60
N CYS A 222 -2.40 18.19 -7.19
CA CYS A 222 -1.29 18.49 -6.31
C CYS A 222 -0.25 19.41 -6.99
N ARG A 223 0.18 20.45 -6.27
CA ARG A 223 1.18 21.42 -6.75
C ARG A 223 2.51 21.24 -5.99
N PRO A 224 3.68 21.22 -6.68
CA PRO A 224 4.98 20.97 -6.03
C PRO A 224 5.37 21.95 -4.91
N GLY A 225 4.92 23.21 -4.98
CA GLY A 225 5.19 24.26 -3.99
C GLY A 225 4.18 24.34 -2.84
N CYS A 226 3.34 23.33 -2.66
CA CYS A 226 2.31 23.32 -1.63
C CYS A 226 2.92 23.28 -0.21
N GLY A 227 2.36 24.08 0.71
CA GLY A 227 2.77 24.12 2.13
C GLY A 227 2.54 22.82 2.93
N ASN A 228 1.89 21.83 2.30
CA ASN A 228 1.67 20.49 2.84
C ASN A 228 2.65 19.45 2.33
N ALA A 229 3.47 19.77 1.33
CA ALA A 229 4.37 18.81 0.72
C ALA A 229 5.56 18.49 1.63
N ILE A 230 5.91 17.21 1.67
CA ILE A 230 7.21 16.71 2.13
C ILE A 230 7.80 15.77 1.09
N ARG A 231 9.12 15.63 1.09
CA ARG A 231 9.84 14.64 0.30
C ARG A 231 10.90 13.96 1.15
N THR A 232 11.25 12.75 0.75
CA THR A 232 12.30 11.94 1.37
C THR A 232 13.26 11.47 0.28
N ASP A 233 14.39 10.88 0.66
CA ASP A 233 15.42 10.41 -0.28
C ASP A 233 14.83 9.48 -1.37
N SER A 234 13.91 8.56 -1.05
CA SER A 234 13.33 7.71 -2.13
C SER A 234 12.34 8.45 -3.04
N HIS A 235 11.75 9.57 -2.60
CA HIS A 235 10.96 10.40 -3.52
C HIS A 235 11.87 11.15 -4.48
N ASP A 236 13.02 11.56 -3.98
CA ASP A 236 14.09 12.19 -4.73
C ASP A 236 14.67 11.22 -5.80
N ASP A 237 14.95 9.97 -5.42
CA ASP A 237 15.28 8.90 -6.39
C ASP A 237 14.18 8.67 -7.44
N ALA A 238 12.92 8.66 -7.02
CA ALA A 238 11.78 8.50 -7.92
C ALA A 238 11.66 9.65 -8.93
N LEU A 239 11.95 10.89 -8.51
CA LEU A 239 12.01 12.08 -9.37
C LEU A 239 13.12 11.94 -10.42
N ARG A 240 14.34 11.57 -10.00
CA ARG A 240 15.46 11.37 -10.93
C ARG A 240 15.16 10.27 -11.94
N ALA A 241 14.67 9.12 -11.48
CA ALA A 241 14.29 8.03 -12.36
C ALA A 241 13.17 8.42 -13.35
N ARG A 242 12.22 9.27 -12.93
CA ARG A 242 11.16 9.79 -13.81
C ARG A 242 11.69 10.79 -14.83
N ALA A 243 12.65 11.63 -14.45
CA ALA A 243 13.33 12.55 -15.36
C ALA A 243 14.06 11.76 -16.46
N ASP A 244 14.80 10.72 -16.10
CA ASP A 244 15.56 9.91 -17.06
C ASP A 244 14.63 9.17 -18.04
N ARG A 245 13.51 8.61 -17.55
CA ARG A 245 12.47 8.03 -18.42
C ARG A 245 11.88 9.08 -19.37
N SER A 246 11.75 10.32 -18.93
CA SER A 246 11.20 11.40 -19.76
C SER A 246 12.18 11.80 -20.87
N ASP A 247 13.48 11.86 -20.57
CA ASP A 247 14.52 12.15 -21.56
C ASP A 247 14.68 11.01 -22.58
N GLN A 248 14.61 9.75 -22.13
CA GLN A 248 14.59 8.59 -23.03
C GLN A 248 13.41 8.67 -24.00
N ARG A 249 12.21 9.02 -23.50
CA ARG A 249 11.04 9.24 -24.37
C ARG A 249 11.24 10.44 -25.31
N ALA A 250 11.89 11.50 -24.84
CA ALA A 250 12.15 12.69 -25.64
C ALA A 250 13.08 12.41 -26.82
N ALA A 251 14.04 11.48 -26.67
CA ALA A 251 14.95 11.07 -27.75
C ALA A 251 14.22 10.44 -28.95
N HIS A 252 13.02 9.89 -28.73
CA HIS A 252 12.21 9.22 -29.76
C HIS A 252 10.91 9.95 -30.09
N ALA A 253 10.68 11.13 -29.53
CA ALA A 253 9.46 11.92 -29.73
C ALA A 253 9.68 13.03 -30.78
N PRO A 254 8.63 13.44 -31.52
CA PRO A 254 8.69 14.63 -32.36
C PRO A 254 9.07 15.89 -31.55
N GLU A 255 9.79 16.83 -32.16
CA GLU A 255 10.45 17.94 -31.44
C GLU A 255 9.53 18.74 -30.49
N PRO A 256 8.27 19.08 -30.83
CA PRO A 256 7.39 19.78 -29.89
C PRO A 256 7.09 18.98 -28.61
N MET A 257 7.00 17.66 -28.72
CA MET A 257 6.77 16.74 -27.61
C MET A 257 8.07 16.46 -26.86
N ALA A 258 9.18 16.24 -27.57
CA ALA A 258 10.50 16.07 -26.98
C ALA A 258 10.87 17.26 -26.08
N ARG A 259 10.64 18.49 -26.55
CA ARG A 259 10.87 19.70 -25.76
C ARG A 259 10.06 19.72 -24.45
N ARG A 260 8.75 19.38 -24.51
CA ARG A 260 7.90 19.31 -23.30
C ARG A 260 8.39 18.26 -22.30
N LEU A 261 8.83 17.10 -22.80
CA LEU A 261 9.38 16.02 -21.98
C LEU A 261 10.68 16.44 -21.30
N ARG A 262 11.62 17.08 -22.03
CA ARG A 262 12.86 17.62 -21.46
C ARG A 262 12.57 18.70 -20.40
N THR A 263 11.60 19.59 -20.64
CA THR A 263 11.16 20.57 -19.63
C THR A 263 10.53 19.91 -18.40
N ALA A 264 9.84 18.79 -18.56
CA ALA A 264 9.34 18.02 -17.41
C ALA A 264 10.49 17.36 -16.64
N ALA A 265 11.44 16.74 -17.34
CA ALA A 265 12.62 16.11 -16.75
C ALA A 265 13.47 17.13 -15.96
N ALA A 266 13.71 18.31 -16.52
CA ALA A 266 14.43 19.39 -15.85
C ALA A 266 13.71 19.86 -14.57
N ARG A 267 12.37 19.92 -14.56
CA ARG A 267 11.60 20.28 -13.36
C ARG A 267 11.66 19.20 -12.27
N ASP A 268 11.60 17.93 -12.66
CA ASP A 268 11.76 16.81 -11.72
C ASP A 268 13.16 16.84 -11.08
N ARG A 269 14.23 17.03 -11.88
CA ARG A 269 15.60 17.18 -11.37
C ARG A 269 15.78 18.39 -10.45
N ALA A 270 15.26 19.56 -10.84
CA ALA A 270 15.33 20.73 -9.97
C ALA A 270 14.62 20.51 -8.61
N THR A 271 13.54 19.73 -8.60
CA THR A 271 12.83 19.36 -7.36
C THR A 271 13.65 18.39 -6.51
N ALA A 272 14.34 17.45 -7.15
CA ALA A 272 15.28 16.53 -6.53
C ALA A 272 16.47 17.26 -5.89
N ASP A 273 17.14 18.13 -6.65
CA ASP A 273 18.27 18.93 -6.17
C ASP A 273 17.89 19.85 -4.98
N ALA A 274 16.65 20.36 -5.00
CA ALA A 274 16.11 21.13 -3.88
C ALA A 274 15.88 20.27 -2.62
N HIS A 275 15.60 18.97 -2.77
CA HIS A 275 15.57 18.04 -1.65
C HIS A 275 16.97 17.86 -1.07
N ASP A 276 17.98 17.52 -1.89
CA ASP A 276 19.36 17.34 -1.45
C ASP A 276 19.89 18.54 -0.66
N THR A 277 19.60 19.74 -1.15
CA THR A 277 20.06 20.99 -0.54
C THR A 277 19.39 21.28 0.81
N ASN A 278 18.09 20.96 0.94
CA ASN A 278 17.27 21.36 2.08
C ASN A 278 16.95 20.21 3.05
N CYS A 279 17.37 18.99 2.73
CA CYS A 279 17.12 17.81 3.53
C CYS A 279 17.78 17.96 4.91
N ARG A 280 17.08 17.51 5.95
CA ARG A 280 17.61 17.50 7.32
C ARG A 280 17.67 16.06 7.79
N ARG A 281 18.79 15.70 8.40
CA ARG A 281 18.84 14.49 9.24
C ARG A 281 18.06 14.76 10.52
N THR A 282 17.10 13.91 10.80
CA THR A 282 16.46 13.82 12.12
C THR A 282 17.45 13.15 13.07
N ARG A 283 18.10 13.95 13.91
CA ARG A 283 18.84 13.47 15.08
C ARG A 283 17.90 13.37 16.27
#